data_AF-A0AAN5BVH8-F1
#
_entry.id   AF-A0AAN5BVH8-F1
#
_cell.length_a   1.000
_cell.length_b   1.000
_cell.length_c   1.000
_cell.angle_alpha   90.00
_cell.angle_beta   90.00
_cell.angle_gamma   90.00
#
_symmetry.space_group_name_H-M   'P 1'
#
loop_
_entity.id
_entity.type
_entity.pdbx_description
1 polymer ?
#
loop_
_entity_poly.entity_id
_entity_poly.type
_entity_poly.pdbx_seq_one_letter_code
_entity_poly.pdbx_strand_id
1 'polypeptide(L)'
;MSFNVWTIVISTDLRIGGVTSLMFMTAPLAMAFLVYHTYLIWAGMTTNESAKWSDWKEDVADGMVFKSTKAEAYGNSPLLREYQSPQTSWPVNSDQVLVLTEGEPPRVGFVFSLDSNEIRQPNDGEAPIDHIWTPVRSMREIDNIYDLGFWDNLRHSFGLPARRKMS
;
A
#
# COMPACT_ATOMS: atom_id res chain seq x y z
N MET A 1 -41.43 -19.18 -3.17
CA MET A 1 -42.40 -19.49 -2.09
C MET A 1 -41.91 -19.00 -0.72
N SER A 2 -40.62 -19.13 -0.39
CA SER A 2 -40.07 -18.75 0.92
C SER A 2 -40.12 -17.25 1.24
N PHE A 3 -39.90 -16.35 0.27
CA PHE A 3 -39.91 -14.90 0.52
C PHE A 3 -41.25 -14.40 1.07
N ASN A 4 -42.36 -14.84 0.47
CA ASN A 4 -43.72 -14.48 0.91
C ASN A 4 -44.02 -14.97 2.34
N VAL A 5 -43.49 -16.13 2.74
CA VAL A 5 -43.67 -16.66 4.10
C VAL A 5 -42.98 -15.76 5.13
N TRP A 6 -41.75 -15.31 4.82
CA TRP A 6 -41.02 -14.39 5.69
C TRP A 6 -41.70 -13.02 5.81
N THR A 7 -42.21 -12.46 4.71
CA THR A 7 -42.92 -11.17 4.74
C THR A 7 -44.17 -11.24 5.61
N ILE A 8 -44.90 -12.35 5.54
CA ILE A 8 -46.07 -12.61 6.40
C ILE A 8 -45.64 -12.64 7.87
N VAL A 9 -44.64 -13.46 8.22
CA VAL A 9 -44.13 -13.60 9.61
C VAL A 9 -43.64 -12.27 10.19
N ILE A 10 -42.93 -11.47 9.40
CA ILE A 10 -42.42 -10.15 9.79
C ILE A 10 -43.57 -9.17 10.03
N SER A 11 -44.66 -9.25 9.24
CA SER A 11 -45.82 -8.36 9.35
C SER A 11 -46.78 -8.73 10.49
N THR A 12 -46.81 -10.00 10.91
CA THR A 12 -47.74 -10.50 11.93
C THR A 12 -47.30 -10.20 13.36
N ASP A 13 -46.00 -10.07 13.62
CA ASP A 13 -45.47 -9.83 14.96
C ASP A 13 -44.63 -8.54 14.98
N LEU A 14 -45.08 -7.56 15.75
CA LEU A 14 -44.43 -6.25 15.88
C LEU A 14 -42.99 -6.36 16.44
N ARG A 15 -42.71 -7.35 17.31
CA ARG A 15 -41.36 -7.57 17.86
C ARG A 15 -40.42 -8.10 16.77
N ILE A 16 -40.88 -9.07 15.98
CA ILE A 16 -40.10 -9.63 14.87
C ILE A 16 -39.89 -8.57 13.79
N GLY A 17 -40.91 -7.78 13.46
CA GLY A 17 -40.82 -6.66 12.53
C GLY A 17 -39.84 -5.57 12.99
N GLY A 18 -39.86 -5.23 14.29
CA GLY A 18 -38.94 -4.27 14.90
C GLY A 18 -37.49 -4.73 14.85
N VAL A 19 -37.22 -5.98 15.27
CA VAL A 19 -35.87 -6.57 15.21
C VAL A 19 -35.37 -6.66 13.78
N THR A 20 -36.23 -7.04 12.83
CA THR A 20 -35.88 -7.14 11.40
C THR A 20 -35.54 -5.77 10.82
N SER A 21 -36.34 -4.73 11.12
CA SER A 21 -36.04 -3.35 10.69
C SER A 21 -34.73 -2.83 11.28
N LEU A 22 -34.48 -3.09 12.57
CA LEU A 22 -33.21 -2.73 13.21
C LEU A 22 -32.03 -3.46 12.58
N MET A 23 -32.18 -4.74 12.26
CA MET A 23 -31.17 -5.52 11.53
C MET A 23 -30.92 -4.91 10.15
N PHE A 24 -31.94 -4.52 9.40
CA PHE A 24 -31.75 -3.89 8.09
C PHE A 24 -31.07 -2.53 8.16
N MET A 25 -31.20 -1.78 9.25
CA MET A 25 -30.45 -0.52 9.43
C MET A 25 -29.00 -0.75 9.86
N THR A 26 -28.72 -1.82 10.62
CA THR A 26 -27.39 -2.07 11.21
C THR A 26 -26.52 -3.00 10.39
N ALA A 27 -27.10 -3.98 9.69
CA ALA A 27 -26.38 -4.95 8.87
C ALA A 27 -25.60 -4.32 7.70
N PRO A 28 -26.10 -3.29 6.99
CA PRO A 28 -25.33 -2.65 5.92
C PRO A 28 -24.05 -2.01 6.44
N LEU A 29 -24.09 -1.42 7.64
CA LEU A 29 -22.90 -0.82 8.25
C LEU A 29 -21.86 -1.88 8.59
N ALA A 30 -22.27 -2.96 9.27
CA ALA A 30 -21.37 -4.08 9.58
C ALA A 30 -20.80 -4.72 8.31
N MET A 31 -21.62 -4.86 7.27
CA MET A 31 -21.18 -5.39 5.97
C MET A 31 -20.17 -4.47 5.30
N ALA A 32 -20.37 -3.15 5.33
CA ALA A 32 -19.41 -2.19 4.79
C ALA A 32 -18.05 -2.29 5.50
N PHE A 33 -18.05 -2.38 6.84
CA PHE A 33 -16.82 -2.61 7.61
C PHE A 33 -16.14 -3.92 7.24
N LEU A 34 -16.91 -5.01 7.07
CA LEU A 34 -16.36 -6.31 6.69
C LEU A 34 -15.71 -6.27 5.29
N VAL A 35 -16.39 -5.66 4.31
CA VAL A 35 -15.87 -5.51 2.95
C VAL A 35 -14.59 -4.67 2.95
N TYR A 36 -14.57 -3.57 3.70
CA TYR A 36 -13.39 -2.71 3.81
C TYR A 36 -12.18 -3.45 4.41
N HIS A 37 -12.36 -4.20 5.49
CA HIS A 37 -11.26 -4.96 6.08
C HIS A 37 -10.81 -6.14 5.19
N THR A 38 -11.74 -6.76 4.46
CA THR A 38 -11.40 -7.77 3.46
C THR A 38 -10.53 -7.16 2.34
N TYR A 39 -10.87 -5.95 1.91
CA TYR A 39 -10.06 -5.20 0.95
C TYR A 39 -8.67 -4.86 1.50
N LEU A 40 -8.56 -4.44 2.76
CA LEU A 40 -7.26 -4.18 3.40
C LEU A 40 -6.36 -5.42 3.43
N ILE A 41 -6.92 -6.59 3.76
CA ILE A 41 -6.19 -7.87 3.72
C ILE A 41 -5.77 -8.20 2.29
N TRP A 42 -6.64 -7.96 1.30
CA TRP A 42 -6.33 -8.18 -0.11
C TRP A 42 -5.23 -7.27 -0.63
N ALA A 43 -5.26 -6.00 -0.28
CA ALA A 43 -4.23 -5.04 -0.64
C ALA A 43 -2.94 -5.21 0.18
N GLY A 44 -2.97 -5.99 1.27
CA GLY A 44 -1.82 -6.19 2.15
C GLY A 44 -1.42 -4.90 2.88
N MET A 45 -2.38 -4.09 3.31
CA MET A 45 -2.11 -2.81 3.97
C MET A 45 -3.00 -2.62 5.20
N THR A 46 -2.47 -1.93 6.20
CA THR A 46 -3.25 -1.43 7.34
C THR A 46 -3.98 -0.14 6.98
N THR A 47 -4.98 0.26 7.77
CA THR A 47 -5.72 1.52 7.55
C THR A 47 -4.80 2.74 7.50
N ASN A 48 -3.78 2.80 8.36
CA ASN A 48 -2.80 3.88 8.37
C ASN A 48 -1.95 3.89 7.08
N GLU A 49 -1.53 2.72 6.60
CA GLU A 49 -0.81 2.61 5.34
C GLU A 49 -1.71 2.96 4.15
N SER A 50 -3.00 2.61 4.19
CA SER A 50 -3.94 2.98 3.12
C SER A 50 -4.11 4.50 2.96
N ALA A 51 -3.99 5.25 4.06
CA ALA A 51 -3.95 6.71 4.01
C ALA A 51 -2.64 7.20 3.36
N LYS A 52 -1.50 6.67 3.78
CA LYS A 52 -0.20 6.99 3.14
C LYS A 52 -0.20 6.68 1.64
N TRP A 53 -0.77 5.55 1.22
CA TRP A 53 -0.90 5.21 -0.19
C TRP A 53 -1.82 6.17 -0.95
N SER A 54 -2.78 6.80 -0.28
CA SER A 54 -3.58 7.87 -0.87
C SER A 54 -2.73 9.12 -1.10
N ASP A 55 -1.92 9.52 -0.12
CA ASP A 55 -1.02 10.66 -0.24
C ASP A 55 -0.02 10.43 -1.40
N TRP A 56 0.61 9.26 -1.45
CA TRP A 56 1.49 8.86 -2.56
C TRP A 56 0.79 8.87 -3.91
N LYS A 57 -0.51 8.55 -3.97
CA LYS A 57 -1.26 8.58 -5.22
C LYS A 57 -1.43 10.02 -5.73
N GLU A 58 -1.59 10.97 -4.84
CA GLU A 58 -1.64 12.40 -5.18
C GLU A 58 -0.26 12.86 -5.66
N ASP A 59 0.82 12.51 -4.96
CA ASP A 59 2.19 12.87 -5.37
C ASP A 59 2.59 12.25 -6.73
N VAL A 60 2.17 11.01 -7.01
CA VAL A 60 2.36 10.36 -8.31
C VAL A 60 1.53 11.05 -9.40
N ALA A 61 0.31 11.50 -9.09
CA ALA A 61 -0.53 12.22 -10.05
C ALA A 61 0.07 13.59 -10.41
N ASP A 62 0.75 14.22 -9.46
CA ASP A 62 1.48 15.48 -9.65
C ASP A 62 2.84 15.30 -10.34
N GLY A 63 3.28 14.06 -10.56
CA GLY A 63 4.53 13.74 -11.27
C GLY A 63 5.80 13.95 -10.43
N MET A 64 5.64 13.99 -9.11
CA MET A 64 6.67 14.32 -8.12
C MET A 64 7.49 13.09 -7.68
N VAL A 65 7.11 11.90 -8.15
CA VAL A 65 7.65 10.63 -7.66
C VAL A 65 8.54 9.97 -8.69
N PHE A 66 9.75 9.63 -8.25
CA PHE A 66 10.75 8.92 -9.04
C PHE A 66 11.14 7.61 -8.35
N LYS A 67 11.36 6.56 -9.16
CA LYS A 67 11.80 5.24 -8.71
C LYS A 67 13.16 4.87 -9.30
N SER A 68 13.95 4.17 -8.50
CA SER A 68 15.20 3.53 -8.93
C SER A 68 15.43 2.25 -8.12
N THR A 69 16.39 1.42 -8.54
CA THR A 69 16.77 0.20 -7.82
C THR A 69 17.73 0.53 -6.70
N LYS A 70 17.69 -0.14 -5.54
CA LYS A 70 18.65 0.06 -4.43
C LYS A 70 20.09 -0.08 -4.91
N ALA A 71 20.35 -1.08 -5.76
CA ALA A 71 21.65 -1.32 -6.39
C ALA A 71 22.20 -0.08 -7.13
N GLU A 72 21.33 0.63 -7.84
CA GLU A 72 21.69 1.80 -8.66
C GLU A 72 21.74 3.08 -7.81
N ALA A 73 20.76 3.27 -6.94
CA ALA A 73 20.63 4.45 -6.08
C ALA A 73 21.73 4.54 -5.00
N TYR A 74 22.13 3.42 -4.40
CA TYR A 74 23.16 3.39 -3.35
C TYR A 74 24.54 2.94 -3.86
N GLY A 75 24.65 2.45 -5.09
CA GLY A 75 25.92 2.10 -5.75
C GLY A 75 26.86 1.22 -4.90
N ASN A 76 28.11 1.65 -4.72
CA ASN A 76 29.10 0.93 -3.90
C ASN A 76 29.07 1.30 -2.41
N SER A 77 28.00 1.95 -1.93
CA SER A 77 27.87 2.33 -0.52
C SER A 77 27.89 1.08 0.37
N PRO A 78 28.63 1.09 1.50
CA PRO A 78 28.65 -0.02 2.44
C PRO A 78 27.26 -0.36 2.99
N LEU A 79 26.29 0.57 2.94
CA LEU A 79 24.89 0.34 3.32
C LEU A 79 24.20 -0.70 2.42
N LEU A 80 24.63 -0.83 1.16
CA LEU A 80 24.02 -1.75 0.20
C LEU A 80 24.23 -3.22 0.62
N ARG A 81 25.36 -3.52 1.26
CA ARG A 81 25.69 -4.86 1.77
C ARG A 81 24.82 -5.25 2.97
N GLU A 82 24.37 -4.27 3.76
CA GLU A 82 23.43 -4.48 4.87
C GLU A 82 22.03 -4.82 4.35
N TYR A 83 21.58 -4.14 3.27
CA TYR A 83 20.29 -4.40 2.63
C TYR A 83 20.25 -5.64 1.73
N GLN A 84 21.38 -6.09 1.17
CA GLN A 84 21.47 -7.27 0.31
C GLN A 84 21.41 -8.62 1.04
N SER A 85 21.38 -8.62 2.37
CA SER A 85 21.25 -9.88 3.12
C SER A 85 19.92 -10.56 2.75
N PRO A 86 19.91 -11.81 2.25
CA PRO A 86 18.68 -12.49 1.88
C PRO A 86 17.83 -12.70 3.15
N GLN A 87 16.88 -11.80 3.37
CA GLN A 87 15.97 -11.91 4.50
C GLN A 87 15.09 -13.14 4.30
N THR A 88 15.24 -14.10 5.21
CA THR A 88 14.50 -15.36 5.19
C THR A 88 13.12 -15.25 5.83
N SER A 89 12.84 -14.16 6.54
CA SER A 89 11.58 -13.93 7.27
C SER A 89 10.99 -12.56 6.95
N TRP A 90 9.67 -12.54 6.78
CA TRP A 90 8.88 -11.30 6.70
C TRP A 90 9.10 -10.42 7.95
N PRO A 91 9.10 -9.08 7.84
CA PRO A 91 8.84 -8.24 6.66
C PRO A 91 10.00 -8.22 5.64
N VAL A 92 9.65 -8.11 4.35
CA VAL A 92 10.62 -8.15 3.24
C VAL A 92 11.03 -6.73 2.86
N ASN A 93 12.34 -6.50 2.69
CA ASN A 93 12.86 -5.31 2.04
C ASN A 93 12.67 -5.41 0.51
N SER A 94 11.94 -4.46 -0.10
CA SER A 94 11.91 -4.36 -1.57
C SER A 94 13.23 -3.80 -2.10
N ASP A 95 13.56 -4.15 -3.35
CA ASP A 95 14.72 -3.64 -4.07
C ASP A 95 14.47 -2.26 -4.70
N GLN A 96 13.25 -1.74 -4.58
CA GLN A 96 12.91 -0.40 -5.05
C GLN A 96 13.26 0.69 -4.03
N VAL A 97 13.66 1.86 -4.54
CA VAL A 97 13.80 3.11 -3.82
C VAL A 97 12.88 4.14 -4.47
N LEU A 98 12.05 4.80 -3.66
CA LEU A 98 11.16 5.86 -4.09
C LEU A 98 11.63 7.18 -3.50
N VAL A 99 11.63 8.21 -4.34
CA VAL A 99 12.04 9.57 -3.96
C VAL A 99 10.97 10.55 -4.39
N LEU A 100 10.69 11.51 -3.51
CA LEU A 100 9.86 12.68 -3.80
C LEU A 100 10.73 13.87 -4.19
N THR A 101 10.35 14.55 -5.27
CA THR A 101 10.99 15.75 -5.80
C THR A 101 9.95 16.84 -6.09
N GLU A 102 10.39 18.09 -6.20
CA GLU A 102 9.56 19.24 -6.61
C GLU A 102 9.23 19.25 -8.11
N GLY A 103 8.93 18.07 -8.70
CA GLY A 103 8.50 17.91 -10.10
C GLY A 103 9.64 17.86 -11.12
N GLU A 104 10.86 18.17 -10.70
CA GLU A 104 12.06 17.98 -11.51
C GLU A 104 12.72 16.62 -11.22
N PRO A 105 13.31 15.96 -12.25
CA PRO A 105 14.01 14.70 -12.05
C PRO A 105 15.26 14.90 -11.16
N PRO A 106 15.63 13.89 -10.34
CA PRO A 106 16.84 13.94 -9.53
C PRO A 106 18.09 14.24 -10.37
N ARG A 107 18.93 15.17 -9.90
CA ARG A 107 20.19 15.55 -10.55
C ARG A 107 21.38 14.92 -9.83
N VAL A 108 22.45 14.61 -10.56
CA VAL A 108 23.67 14.01 -9.99
C VAL A 108 24.19 14.86 -8.83
N GLY A 109 24.42 14.24 -7.66
CA GLY A 109 24.86 14.91 -6.44
C GLY A 109 23.73 15.38 -5.51
N PHE A 110 22.49 14.93 -5.73
CA PHE A 110 21.40 15.12 -4.78
C PHE A 110 21.71 14.46 -3.42
N VAL A 111 21.14 15.02 -2.35
CA VAL A 111 21.30 14.50 -0.98
C VAL A 111 19.94 14.06 -0.47
N PHE A 112 19.87 12.84 0.07
CA PHE A 112 18.69 12.33 0.76
C PHE A 112 18.48 13.10 2.08
N SER A 113 17.23 13.49 2.34
CA SER A 113 16.84 13.91 3.68
C SER A 113 17.00 12.72 4.64
N LEU A 114 17.57 12.95 5.82
CA LEU A 114 17.80 11.89 6.83
C LEU A 114 16.49 11.32 7.38
N ASP A 115 15.42 12.13 7.35
CA ASP A 115 14.16 11.85 8.02
C ASP A 115 12.98 11.62 7.04
N SER A 116 13.18 11.77 5.73
CA SER A 116 12.12 11.67 4.71
C SER A 116 12.62 11.13 3.37
N ASN A 117 11.70 10.67 2.51
CA ASN A 117 11.99 10.28 1.13
C ASN A 117 12.17 11.48 0.18
N GLU A 118 12.31 12.68 0.71
CA GLU A 118 12.58 13.87 -0.08
C GLU A 118 14.06 13.95 -0.42
N ILE A 119 14.36 14.47 -1.60
CA ILE A 119 15.73 14.82 -1.96
C ILE A 119 15.91 16.33 -2.04
N ARG A 120 17.08 16.78 -1.59
CA ARG A 120 17.56 18.13 -1.88
C ARG A 120 18.44 18.07 -3.11
N GLN A 121 18.00 18.77 -4.15
CA GLN A 121 18.82 18.96 -5.34
C GLN A 121 20.07 19.80 -5.01
N PRO A 122 21.19 19.55 -5.69
CA PRO A 122 22.39 20.37 -5.53
C PRO A 122 22.09 21.82 -5.91
N ASN A 123 22.70 22.77 -5.19
CA ASN A 123 22.56 24.21 -5.46
C ASN A 123 23.12 24.63 -6.83
N ASP A 124 23.88 23.73 -7.47
CA ASP A 124 24.44 23.90 -8.79
C ASP A 124 23.37 23.54 -9.85
N GLY A 125 22.69 24.57 -10.36
CA GLY A 125 21.58 24.46 -11.30
C GLY A 125 21.95 23.90 -12.69
N GLU A 126 23.20 23.51 -12.92
CA GLU A 126 23.69 22.91 -14.17
C GLU A 126 24.03 21.41 -14.03
N ALA A 127 23.86 20.81 -12.84
CA ALA A 127 24.14 19.38 -12.66
C ALA A 127 23.28 18.52 -13.62
N PRO A 128 23.88 17.54 -14.33
CA PRO A 128 23.14 16.69 -15.26
C PRO A 128 22.08 15.86 -14.54
N ILE A 129 20.99 15.58 -15.25
CA ILE A 129 19.90 14.73 -14.78
C ILE A 129 20.44 13.31 -14.59
N ASP A 130 20.09 12.69 -13.47
CA ASP A 130 20.46 11.32 -13.19
C ASP A 130 19.46 10.35 -13.82
N HIS A 131 19.90 9.67 -14.88
CA HIS A 131 19.05 8.78 -15.68
C HIS A 131 18.70 7.45 -14.98
N ILE A 132 19.29 7.15 -13.82
CA ILE A 132 18.91 5.97 -13.03
C ILE A 132 17.51 6.11 -12.41
N TRP A 133 16.99 7.33 -12.35
CA TRP A 133 15.67 7.63 -11.80
C TRP A 133 14.64 7.69 -12.91
N THR A 134 13.60 6.88 -12.77
CA THR A 134 12.47 6.84 -13.70
C THR A 134 11.23 7.44 -13.04
N PRO A 135 10.49 8.33 -13.72
CA PRO A 135 9.28 8.90 -13.15
C PRO A 135 8.21 7.82 -13.02
N VAL A 136 7.54 7.79 -11.88
CA VAL A 136 6.40 6.92 -11.62
C VAL A 136 5.15 7.57 -12.17
N ARG A 137 4.45 6.91 -13.10
CA ARG A 137 3.21 7.45 -13.69
C ARG A 137 1.95 6.84 -13.08
N SER A 138 2.09 5.76 -12.34
CA SER A 138 0.97 5.04 -11.76
C SER A 138 1.37 4.31 -10.48
N MET A 139 0.44 4.24 -9.52
CA MET A 139 0.58 3.41 -8.32
C MET A 139 0.81 1.93 -8.62
N ARG A 140 0.45 1.45 -9.83
CA ARG A 140 0.72 0.07 -10.26
C ARG A 140 2.20 -0.23 -10.47
N GLU A 141 3.01 0.81 -10.64
CA GLU A 141 4.45 0.68 -10.83
C GLU A 141 5.21 0.64 -9.50
N ILE A 142 4.54 0.96 -8.40
CA ILE A 142 5.09 0.92 -7.06
C ILE A 142 4.81 -0.46 -6.47
N ASP A 143 5.85 -1.17 -6.06
CA ASP A 143 5.72 -2.45 -5.39
C ASP A 143 5.23 -2.24 -3.96
N ASN A 144 4.16 -2.93 -3.57
CA ASN A 144 3.71 -2.90 -2.19
C ASN A 144 4.54 -3.91 -1.39
N ILE A 145 5.51 -3.40 -0.63
CA ILE A 145 6.41 -4.20 0.22
C ILE A 145 5.68 -5.01 1.30
N TYR A 146 4.45 -4.61 1.62
CA TYR A 146 3.60 -5.29 2.61
C TYR A 146 2.65 -6.32 1.97
N ASP A 147 2.50 -6.34 0.64
CA ASP A 147 1.60 -7.27 -0.05
C ASP A 147 2.27 -8.62 -0.36
N LEU A 148 1.93 -9.64 0.43
CA LEU A 148 2.33 -11.03 0.18
C LEU A 148 1.40 -11.74 -0.82
N GLY A 149 0.31 -11.09 -1.24
CA GLY A 149 -0.81 -11.67 -1.95
C GLY A 149 -1.92 -12.09 -0.99
N PHE A 150 -3.18 -11.97 -1.44
CA PHE A 150 -4.39 -12.15 -0.62
C PHE A 150 -4.35 -13.35 0.34
N TRP A 151 -3.97 -14.53 -0.14
CA TRP A 151 -3.98 -15.76 0.67
C TRP A 151 -2.88 -15.78 1.74
N ASP A 152 -1.71 -15.23 1.44
CA ASP A 152 -0.60 -15.16 2.39
C ASP A 152 -0.81 -14.03 3.40
N ASN A 153 -1.38 -12.89 2.98
CA ASN A 153 -1.85 -11.84 3.90
C ASN A 153 -2.94 -12.38 4.84
N LEU A 154 -3.89 -13.15 4.33
CA LEU A 154 -4.96 -13.75 5.13
C LEU A 154 -4.38 -14.74 6.16
N ARG A 155 -3.49 -15.64 5.74
CA ARG A 155 -2.78 -16.56 6.64
C ARG A 155 -2.02 -15.81 7.72
N HIS A 156 -1.28 -14.77 7.34
CA HIS A 156 -0.54 -13.93 8.28
C HIS A 156 -1.48 -13.28 9.31
N SER A 157 -2.62 -12.73 8.87
CA SER A 157 -3.62 -12.16 9.77
C SER A 157 -4.23 -13.17 10.75
N PHE A 158 -4.25 -14.46 10.41
CA PHE A 158 -4.67 -15.55 11.29
C PHE A 158 -3.53 -16.18 12.10
N GLY A 159 -2.32 -15.61 12.05
CA GLY A 159 -1.14 -16.10 12.79
C GLY A 159 -0.50 -17.36 12.19
N LEU A 160 -0.83 -17.70 10.95
CA LEU A 160 -0.20 -18.79 10.21
C LEU A 160 1.03 -18.28 9.44
N PRO A 161 2.08 -19.11 9.26
CA PRO A 161 3.25 -18.71 8.50
C PRO A 161 2.89 -18.43 7.04
N ALA A 162 3.20 -17.22 6.57
CA ALA A 162 3.05 -16.83 5.17
C ALA A 162 4.12 -17.54 4.30
N ARG A 163 3.73 -18.04 3.13
CA ARG A 163 4.68 -18.67 2.19
C ARG A 163 5.24 -17.59 1.27
N ARG A 164 6.53 -17.66 0.98
CA ARG A 164 7.24 -16.71 0.09
C ARG A 164 6.54 -16.59 -1.27
N LYS A 165 6.32 -15.37 -1.75
CA LYS A 165 6.08 -15.08 -3.17
C LYS A 165 7.42 -15.29 -3.89
N MET A 166 7.61 -16.47 -4.49
CA MET A 166 8.73 -16.68 -5.44
C MET A 166 8.32 -15.96 -6.72
N SER A 167 8.75 -14.70 -6.85
CA SER A 167 8.86 -14.05 -8.16
C SER A 167 10.16 -14.46 -8.83
#